data_AF-A0A1F3AV41-F1
#
_entry.id   AF-A0A1F3AV41-F1
#
_cell.length_a   1.000
_cell.length_b   1.000
_cell.length_c   1.000
_cell.angle_alpha   90.00
_cell.angle_beta   90.00
_cell.angle_gamma   90.00
#
_symmetry.space_group_name_H-M   'P 1'
#
loop_
_entity.id
_entity.type
_entity.pdbx_description
1 polymer ?
#
loop_
_entity_poly.entity_id
_entity_poly.type
_entity_poly.pdbx_seq_one_letter_code
_entity_poly.pdbx_strand_id
1 'polypeptide(L)'
;MPAELKERPVSGERSPSAWEPILTTWSKGPSKTEQEKCENAEKQVRKALDASERLSKMDITVFAQGSYRGRTNVRLDSDVDINVRLNTTLFCDYPPGKADKDFGLTDGSISYADFKDLVGQALVSRFGRTGVTRGKKAFDVHENTNKIEADVVATFEHRRYTGRENWDGSAHFLKGTAFIPDNGGIVKNWPDQHFDNGKKKHEDTGERYRKVVRIMKLMRNEMQEAKVPEAMNIPSFLVECLVWNTPNDKFGLDGWLGSLPLYTDLKNVIVSTYNGTKTDAGCKEWG
;
A
#
# COMPACT_ATOMS: atom_id res chain seq x y z
N MET A 1 39.87 -3.50 -3.06
CA MET A 1 40.12 -2.40 -2.11
C MET A 1 38.78 -1.80 -1.75
N PRO A 2 38.33 -1.88 -0.50
CA PRO A 2 37.01 -1.38 -0.11
C PRO A 2 37.00 0.15 -0.18
N ALA A 3 35.94 0.69 -0.78
CA ALA A 3 35.72 2.12 -0.85
C ALA A 3 35.59 2.70 0.57
N GLU A 4 36.41 3.71 0.85
CA GLU A 4 36.39 4.45 2.10
C GLU A 4 34.98 4.99 2.38
N LEU A 5 34.43 4.61 3.54
CA LEU A 5 33.34 5.31 4.19
C LEU A 5 33.78 6.76 4.40
N LYS A 6 33.39 7.66 3.51
CA LYS A 6 33.47 9.10 3.79
C LYS A 6 32.58 9.37 4.99
N GLU A 7 33.21 9.63 6.13
CA GLU A 7 32.56 10.23 7.30
C GLU A 7 31.75 11.43 6.81
N ARG A 8 30.41 11.34 6.90
CA ARG A 8 29.54 12.49 6.64
C ARG A 8 29.83 13.49 7.77
N PRO A 9 30.25 14.73 7.47
CA PRO A 9 30.62 15.67 8.51
C PRO A 9 29.40 15.98 9.38
N VAL A 10 29.51 15.70 10.68
CA VAL A 10 28.63 16.25 11.70
C VAL A 10 28.92 17.75 11.74
N SER A 11 28.10 18.56 11.06
CA SER A 11 28.38 20.00 10.94
C SER A 11 27.10 20.83 10.86
N GLY A 12 26.83 21.57 11.94
CA GLY A 12 25.87 22.68 12.05
C GLY A 12 24.39 22.33 11.91
N GLU A 13 23.53 22.95 12.73
CA GLU A 13 22.10 22.98 12.42
C GLU A 13 21.91 23.60 11.02
N ARG A 14 21.47 22.79 10.07
CA ARG A 14 21.08 23.28 8.75
C ARG A 14 19.86 24.17 8.91
N SER A 15 19.91 25.36 8.33
CA SER A 15 18.74 26.24 8.25
C SER A 15 17.60 25.54 7.49
N PRO A 16 16.33 25.93 7.73
CA PRO A 16 15.19 25.46 6.94
C PRO A 16 15.42 25.53 5.42
N SER A 17 16.03 26.61 4.94
CA SER A 17 16.34 26.82 3.53
C SER A 17 17.39 25.84 2.98
N ALA A 18 18.33 25.37 3.81
CA ALA A 18 19.34 24.41 3.40
C ALA A 18 18.78 22.99 3.21
N TRP A 19 17.64 22.67 3.81
CA TRP A 19 16.97 21.38 3.65
C TRP A 19 16.13 21.30 2.37
N GLU A 20 15.64 22.42 1.86
CA GLU A 20 14.66 22.44 0.76
C GLU A 20 15.11 21.71 -0.51
N PRO A 21 16.38 21.78 -0.97
CA PRO A 21 16.84 21.01 -2.12
C PRO A 21 16.78 19.48 -1.91
N ILE A 22 17.09 19.02 -0.69
CA ILE A 22 17.03 17.60 -0.31
C ILE A 22 15.56 17.16 -0.28
N LEU A 23 14.71 17.92 0.39
CA LEU A 23 13.27 17.63 0.50
C LEU A 23 12.60 17.65 -0.87
N THR A 24 12.97 18.58 -1.75
CA THR A 24 12.49 18.62 -3.15
C THR A 24 12.87 17.34 -3.87
N THR A 25 14.11 16.85 -3.71
CA THR A 25 14.56 15.59 -4.30
C THR A 25 13.79 14.39 -3.75
N TRP A 26 13.62 14.32 -2.44
CA TRP A 26 12.89 13.26 -1.75
C TRP A 26 11.38 13.27 -2.04
N SER A 27 10.84 14.44 -2.38
CA SER A 27 9.41 14.61 -2.67
C SER A 27 9.00 14.07 -4.04
N LYS A 28 9.94 13.69 -4.92
CA LYS A 28 9.62 13.26 -6.29
C LYS A 28 8.87 11.93 -6.27
N GLY A 29 7.80 11.84 -7.08
CA GLY A 29 7.03 10.61 -7.25
C GLY A 29 7.78 9.56 -8.10
N PRO A 30 7.16 8.38 -8.32
CA PRO A 30 7.73 7.34 -9.14
C PRO A 30 8.11 7.82 -10.54
N SER A 31 9.30 7.44 -10.97
CA SER A 31 9.78 7.60 -12.33
C SER A 31 8.97 6.76 -13.33
N LYS A 32 9.15 7.03 -14.62
CA LYS A 32 8.54 6.25 -15.70
C LYS A 32 8.94 4.77 -15.61
N THR A 33 10.21 4.49 -15.32
CA THR A 33 10.73 3.12 -15.19
C THR A 33 10.09 2.35 -14.03
N GLU A 34 9.81 3.02 -12.90
CA GLU A 34 9.11 2.38 -11.79
C GLU A 34 7.65 2.05 -12.14
N GLN A 35 6.98 2.93 -12.90
CA GLN A 35 5.64 2.65 -13.40
C GLN A 35 5.64 1.46 -14.37
N GLU A 36 6.60 1.43 -15.31
CA GLU A 36 6.78 0.31 -16.23
C GLU A 36 7.10 -1.01 -15.52
N LYS A 37 7.89 -1.00 -14.42
CA LYS A 37 8.14 -2.18 -13.57
C LYS A 37 6.82 -2.73 -13.00
N CYS A 38 5.99 -1.85 -12.46
CA CYS A 38 4.69 -2.19 -11.88
C CYS A 38 3.71 -2.77 -12.92
N GLU A 39 3.59 -2.10 -14.07
CA GLU A 39 2.73 -2.54 -15.18
C GLU A 39 3.18 -3.89 -15.74
N ASN A 40 4.50 -4.10 -15.87
CA ASN A 40 5.06 -5.37 -16.30
C ASN A 40 4.78 -6.47 -15.27
N ALA A 41 4.94 -6.20 -13.97
CA ALA A 41 4.62 -7.18 -12.92
C ALA A 41 3.16 -7.63 -13.00
N GLU A 42 2.21 -6.70 -13.06
CA GLU A 42 0.79 -7.02 -13.20
C GLU A 42 0.52 -7.86 -14.46
N LYS A 43 1.09 -7.44 -15.60
CA LYS A 43 0.95 -8.14 -16.88
C LYS A 43 1.50 -9.56 -16.84
N GLN A 44 2.66 -9.78 -16.23
CA GLN A 44 3.27 -11.12 -16.15
C GLN A 44 2.50 -12.04 -15.20
N VAL A 45 2.00 -11.52 -14.08
CA VAL A 45 1.13 -12.28 -13.17
C VAL A 45 -0.16 -12.66 -13.90
N ARG A 46 -0.82 -11.72 -14.60
CA ARG A 46 -2.02 -12.02 -15.40
C ARG A 46 -1.78 -13.13 -16.41
N LYS A 47 -0.66 -13.07 -17.15
CA LYS A 47 -0.26 -14.14 -18.09
C LYS A 47 -0.07 -15.50 -17.41
N ALA A 48 0.42 -15.53 -16.17
CA ALA A 48 0.57 -16.77 -15.42
C ALA A 48 -0.80 -17.40 -15.12
N LEU A 49 -1.77 -16.58 -14.70
CA LEU A 49 -3.14 -17.03 -14.42
C LEU A 49 -3.87 -17.47 -15.69
N ASP A 50 -3.74 -16.71 -16.78
CA ASP A 50 -4.37 -17.01 -18.08
C ASP A 50 -3.87 -18.33 -18.70
N ALA A 51 -2.63 -18.74 -18.39
CA ALA A 51 -2.08 -20.01 -18.83
C ALA A 51 -2.61 -21.23 -18.05
N SER A 52 -3.27 -21.01 -16.90
CA SER A 52 -3.90 -22.07 -16.11
C SER A 52 -5.32 -22.31 -16.59
N GLU A 53 -5.64 -23.56 -16.95
CA GLU A 53 -6.97 -23.92 -17.46
C GLU A 53 -8.09 -23.60 -16.45
N ARG A 54 -7.82 -23.75 -15.16
CA ARG A 54 -8.81 -23.49 -14.10
C ARG A 54 -8.94 -22.00 -13.79
N LEU A 55 -7.82 -21.27 -13.67
CA LEU A 55 -7.84 -19.85 -13.29
C LEU A 55 -8.30 -18.94 -14.44
N SER A 56 -7.97 -19.26 -15.68
CA SER A 56 -8.40 -18.50 -16.87
C SER A 56 -9.92 -18.44 -17.07
N LYS A 57 -10.66 -19.37 -16.45
CA LYS A 57 -12.13 -19.44 -16.48
C LYS A 57 -12.78 -18.78 -15.25
N MET A 58 -11.99 -18.33 -14.28
CA MET A 58 -12.49 -17.66 -13.07
C MET A 58 -12.56 -16.14 -13.27
N ASP A 59 -13.50 -15.50 -12.60
CA ASP A 59 -13.57 -14.03 -12.54
C ASP A 59 -12.54 -13.50 -11.52
N ILE A 60 -11.34 -13.19 -12.04
CA ILE A 60 -10.20 -12.72 -11.27
C ILE A 60 -9.79 -11.32 -11.73
N THR A 61 -9.63 -10.41 -10.78
CA THR A 61 -9.00 -9.11 -11.00
C THR A 61 -7.57 -9.13 -10.48
N VAL A 62 -6.60 -8.89 -11.36
CA VAL A 62 -5.19 -8.64 -11.00
C VAL A 62 -4.94 -7.14 -11.01
N PHE A 63 -4.31 -6.61 -9.96
CA PHE A 63 -4.00 -5.18 -9.87
C PHE A 63 -2.88 -4.90 -8.88
N ALA A 64 -2.08 -3.88 -9.14
CA ALA A 64 -1.10 -3.39 -8.18
C ALA A 64 -1.75 -2.70 -6.97
N GLN A 65 -1.14 -2.86 -5.80
CA GLN A 65 -1.54 -2.25 -4.54
C GLN A 65 -0.37 -1.50 -3.88
N GLY A 66 -0.56 -1.09 -2.63
CA GLY A 66 0.49 -0.48 -1.84
C GLY A 66 0.98 0.86 -2.40
N SER A 67 2.27 1.08 -2.21
CA SER A 67 2.91 2.37 -2.45
C SER A 67 2.96 2.76 -3.93
N TYR A 68 2.98 1.78 -4.84
CA TYR A 68 2.90 1.99 -6.28
C TYR A 68 1.54 2.56 -6.70
N ARG A 69 0.44 1.93 -6.27
CA ARG A 69 -0.91 2.43 -6.53
C ARG A 69 -1.12 3.81 -5.90
N GLY A 70 -0.64 4.00 -4.67
CA GLY A 70 -0.72 5.28 -3.95
C GLY A 70 0.21 6.39 -4.49
N ARG A 71 1.15 6.05 -5.38
CA ARG A 71 2.26 6.91 -5.84
C ARG A 71 3.10 7.48 -4.69
N THR A 72 3.22 6.70 -3.62
CA THR A 72 3.99 7.00 -2.40
C THR A 72 5.21 6.10 -2.27
N ASN A 73 5.56 5.35 -3.32
CA ASN A 73 6.76 4.52 -3.37
C ASN A 73 8.02 5.39 -3.32
N VAL A 74 9.06 4.86 -2.69
CA VAL A 74 10.41 5.43 -2.63
C VAL A 74 11.37 4.33 -3.05
N ARG A 75 12.50 4.67 -3.70
CA ARG A 75 13.37 3.69 -4.39
C ARG A 75 13.84 2.48 -3.56
N LEU A 76 13.89 2.63 -2.24
CA LEU A 76 14.34 1.59 -1.31
C LEU A 76 13.21 0.62 -0.89
N ASP A 77 11.95 0.93 -1.20
CA ASP A 77 10.78 0.08 -0.91
C ASP A 77 10.42 -0.73 -2.19
N SER A 78 11.35 -1.55 -2.70
CA SER A 78 11.52 -1.97 -4.11
C SER A 78 10.45 -2.86 -4.75
N ASP A 79 9.60 -3.51 -3.97
CA ASP A 79 8.79 -4.62 -4.47
C ASP A 79 7.40 -4.17 -4.88
N VAL A 80 6.91 -4.71 -5.99
CA VAL A 80 5.56 -4.40 -6.47
C VAL A 80 4.57 -5.33 -5.78
N ASP A 81 3.69 -4.79 -4.96
CA ASP A 81 2.56 -5.53 -4.39
C ASP A 81 1.50 -5.80 -5.48
N ILE A 82 1.33 -7.06 -5.90
CA ILE A 82 0.28 -7.48 -6.84
C ILE A 82 -0.80 -8.25 -6.12
N ASN A 83 -2.04 -7.81 -6.23
CA ASN A 83 -3.20 -8.52 -5.71
C ASN A 83 -3.88 -9.34 -6.80
N VAL A 84 -4.17 -10.60 -6.51
CA VAL A 84 -4.93 -11.51 -7.36
C VAL A 84 -6.25 -11.81 -6.65
N ARG A 85 -7.32 -11.09 -6.99
CA ARG A 85 -8.62 -11.16 -6.31
C ARG A 85 -9.62 -12.00 -7.08
N LEU A 86 -10.15 -13.07 -6.48
CA LEU A 86 -11.35 -13.75 -6.96
C LEU A 86 -12.61 -12.97 -6.59
N ASN A 87 -13.49 -12.72 -7.56
CA ASN A 87 -14.68 -11.89 -7.37
C ASN A 87 -15.96 -12.70 -7.05
N THR A 88 -15.95 -14.02 -7.25
CA THR A 88 -17.15 -14.87 -7.18
C THR A 88 -17.31 -15.64 -5.88
N THR A 89 -16.24 -15.79 -5.10
CA THR A 89 -16.30 -16.31 -3.71
C THR A 89 -15.89 -15.19 -2.78
N LEU A 90 -16.69 -14.96 -1.74
CA LEU A 90 -16.61 -13.75 -0.93
C LEU A 90 -16.23 -14.06 0.52
N PHE A 91 -15.52 -13.13 1.14
CA PHE A 91 -15.57 -12.96 2.59
C PHE A 91 -16.57 -11.86 2.92
N CYS A 92 -17.45 -12.07 3.90
CA CYS A 92 -18.48 -11.10 4.23
C CYS A 92 -18.45 -10.71 5.72
N ASP A 93 -18.75 -9.44 5.98
CA ASP A 93 -19.15 -8.94 7.29
C ASP A 93 -20.58 -8.43 7.22
N TYR A 94 -21.41 -8.90 8.14
CA TYR A 94 -22.83 -8.60 8.17
C TYR A 94 -23.22 -7.74 9.38
N PRO A 95 -24.29 -6.94 9.26
CA PRO A 95 -24.96 -6.36 10.42
C PRO A 95 -25.43 -7.44 11.40
N PRO A 96 -25.61 -7.11 12.69
CA PRO A 96 -26.09 -8.07 13.69
C PRO A 96 -27.38 -8.78 13.25
N GLY A 97 -27.41 -10.12 13.37
CA GLY A 97 -28.55 -10.96 13.03
C GLY A 97 -28.76 -11.23 11.53
N LYS A 98 -27.85 -10.76 10.67
CA LYS A 98 -27.88 -11.00 9.22
C LYS A 98 -26.86 -12.06 8.78
N ALA A 99 -27.15 -12.71 7.65
CA ALA A 99 -26.31 -13.74 7.03
C ALA A 99 -26.41 -13.69 5.50
N ASP A 100 -25.65 -14.54 4.82
CA ASP A 100 -25.57 -14.67 3.35
C ASP A 100 -26.93 -14.65 2.66
N LYS A 101 -27.90 -15.42 3.19
CA LYS A 101 -29.26 -15.53 2.65
C LYS A 101 -30.02 -14.20 2.61
N ASP A 102 -29.75 -13.27 3.54
CA ASP A 102 -30.39 -11.96 3.58
C ASP A 102 -29.94 -11.06 2.43
N PHE A 103 -28.82 -11.40 1.78
CA PHE A 103 -28.21 -10.62 0.70
C PHE A 103 -28.18 -11.39 -0.62
N GLY A 104 -28.93 -12.50 -0.72
CA GLY A 104 -29.00 -13.33 -1.93
C GLY A 104 -27.67 -14.00 -2.30
N LEU A 105 -26.77 -14.18 -1.33
CA LEU A 105 -25.47 -14.81 -1.55
C LEU A 105 -25.60 -16.34 -1.45
N THR A 106 -24.80 -17.03 -2.26
CA THR A 106 -24.68 -18.48 -2.28
C THR A 106 -23.27 -18.89 -1.88
N ASP A 107 -23.12 -20.17 -1.52
CA ASP A 107 -21.81 -20.74 -1.19
C ASP A 107 -20.79 -20.52 -2.32
N GLY A 108 -19.55 -20.30 -1.91
CA GLY A 108 -18.41 -20.12 -2.81
C GLY A 108 -18.11 -21.37 -3.65
N SER A 109 -17.49 -21.15 -4.81
CA SER A 109 -17.13 -22.23 -5.74
C SER A 109 -15.79 -22.91 -5.42
N ILE A 110 -15.02 -22.35 -4.47
CA ILE A 110 -13.69 -22.83 -4.11
C ILE A 110 -13.30 -22.37 -2.70
N SER A 111 -12.53 -23.19 -1.97
CA SER A 111 -11.94 -22.76 -0.70
C SER A 111 -10.81 -21.74 -0.95
N TYR A 112 -10.53 -20.88 0.03
CA TYR A 112 -9.40 -19.94 -0.09
C TYR A 112 -8.06 -20.67 -0.23
N ALA A 113 -7.86 -21.77 0.49
CA ALA A 113 -6.62 -22.56 0.44
C ALA A 113 -6.38 -23.11 -0.98
N ASP A 114 -7.41 -23.72 -1.58
CA ASP A 114 -7.32 -24.23 -2.96
C ASP A 114 -7.06 -23.10 -3.96
N PHE A 115 -7.71 -21.95 -3.80
CA PHE A 115 -7.46 -20.80 -4.66
C PHE A 115 -6.01 -20.30 -4.55
N LYS A 116 -5.51 -20.12 -3.33
CA LYS A 116 -4.12 -19.72 -3.09
C LYS A 116 -3.15 -20.74 -3.67
N ASP A 117 -3.44 -22.04 -3.58
CA ASP A 117 -2.61 -23.10 -4.17
C ASP A 117 -2.61 -23.06 -5.70
N LEU A 118 -3.76 -22.85 -6.34
CA LEU A 118 -3.85 -22.67 -7.79
C LEU A 118 -3.03 -21.46 -8.27
N VAL A 119 -3.14 -20.32 -7.57
CA VAL A 119 -2.33 -19.13 -7.88
C VAL A 119 -0.85 -19.45 -7.77
N GLY A 120 -0.42 -20.09 -6.67
CA GLY A 120 0.97 -20.49 -6.47
C GLY A 120 1.49 -21.45 -7.56
N GLN A 121 0.67 -22.41 -7.99
CA GLN A 121 1.00 -23.32 -9.09
C GLN A 121 1.18 -22.57 -10.41
N ALA A 122 0.25 -21.65 -10.74
CA ALA A 122 0.34 -20.84 -11.96
C ALA A 122 1.59 -19.96 -11.99
N LEU A 123 1.92 -19.31 -10.87
CA LEU A 123 3.15 -18.52 -10.74
C LEU A 123 4.40 -19.40 -10.97
N VAL A 124 4.45 -20.57 -10.34
CA VAL A 124 5.57 -21.52 -10.50
C VAL A 124 5.69 -22.02 -11.93
N SER A 125 4.58 -22.33 -12.60
CA SER A 125 4.60 -22.74 -14.00
C SER A 125 5.15 -21.66 -14.92
N ARG A 126 4.92 -20.38 -14.60
CA ARG A 126 5.40 -19.24 -15.39
C ARG A 126 6.84 -18.84 -15.10
N PHE A 127 7.22 -18.78 -13.83
CA PHE A 127 8.49 -18.21 -13.37
C PHE A 127 9.51 -19.26 -12.91
N GLY A 128 9.12 -20.54 -12.87
CA GLY A 128 9.92 -21.63 -12.36
C GLY A 128 9.86 -21.74 -10.84
N ARG A 129 10.08 -22.95 -10.32
CA ARG A 129 10.01 -23.23 -8.87
C ARG A 129 11.00 -22.40 -8.06
N THR A 130 12.20 -22.16 -8.59
CA THR A 130 13.24 -21.35 -7.93
C THR A 130 12.93 -19.86 -7.96
N GLY A 131 12.07 -19.40 -8.88
CA GLY A 131 11.67 -18.01 -9.02
C GLY A 131 10.46 -17.62 -8.17
N VAL A 132 9.88 -18.54 -7.39
CA VAL A 132 8.69 -18.28 -6.57
C VAL A 132 8.84 -18.91 -5.19
N THR A 133 8.78 -18.08 -4.16
CA THR A 133 8.77 -18.52 -2.76
C THR A 133 7.40 -18.27 -2.14
N ARG A 134 6.73 -19.32 -1.66
CA ARG A 134 5.47 -19.16 -0.93
C ARG A 134 5.75 -18.71 0.50
N GLY A 135 5.33 -17.48 0.81
CA GLY A 135 5.27 -16.97 2.17
C GLY A 135 3.91 -17.22 2.82
N LYS A 136 3.81 -16.82 4.09
CA LYS A 136 2.56 -16.95 4.87
C LYS A 136 1.41 -16.16 4.24
N LYS A 137 1.69 -14.97 3.71
CA LYS A 137 0.68 -14.04 3.16
C LYS A 137 0.73 -13.95 1.64
N ALA A 138 1.92 -13.79 1.09
CA ALA A 138 2.17 -13.56 -0.33
C ALA A 138 3.07 -14.66 -0.92
N PHE A 139 3.15 -14.67 -2.25
CA PHE A 139 4.22 -15.32 -2.99
C PHE A 139 5.25 -14.26 -3.37
N ASP A 140 6.48 -14.46 -2.93
CA ASP A 140 7.62 -13.66 -3.36
C ASP A 140 8.07 -14.19 -4.73
N VAL A 141 7.93 -13.37 -5.77
CA VAL A 141 8.36 -13.67 -7.14
C VAL A 141 9.67 -12.94 -7.40
N HIS A 142 10.75 -13.72 -7.41
CA HIS A 142 12.12 -13.25 -7.54
C HIS A 142 12.40 -12.62 -8.91
N GLU A 143 13.38 -11.70 -8.94
CA GLU A 143 13.89 -11.14 -10.19
C GLU A 143 14.28 -12.27 -11.16
N ASN A 144 13.69 -12.24 -12.34
CA ASN A 144 13.87 -13.27 -13.36
C ASN A 144 14.05 -12.64 -14.74
N THR A 145 14.15 -13.47 -15.78
CA THR A 145 14.32 -13.01 -17.17
C THR A 145 13.18 -12.11 -17.66
N ASN A 146 12.01 -12.17 -17.03
CA ASN A 146 10.88 -11.27 -17.31
C ASN A 146 10.99 -9.92 -16.54
N LYS A 147 12.05 -9.72 -15.75
CA LYS A 147 12.37 -8.50 -14.98
C LYS A 147 11.22 -8.03 -14.07
N ILE A 148 10.65 -8.96 -13.31
CA ILE A 148 9.68 -8.64 -12.27
C ILE A 148 10.23 -9.07 -10.92
N GLU A 149 9.96 -8.28 -9.91
CA GLU A 149 10.23 -8.54 -8.50
C GLU A 149 8.98 -8.03 -7.77
N ALA A 150 8.20 -8.94 -7.22
CA ALA A 150 6.84 -8.65 -6.80
C ALA A 150 6.36 -9.60 -5.70
N ASP A 151 5.62 -9.03 -4.74
CA ASP A 151 4.84 -9.77 -3.77
C ASP A 151 3.43 -10.00 -4.32
N VAL A 152 3.09 -11.25 -4.63
CA VAL A 152 1.78 -11.62 -5.17
C VAL A 152 0.88 -12.17 -4.05
N VAL A 153 -0.23 -11.50 -3.75
CA VAL A 153 -1.19 -11.91 -2.72
C VAL A 153 -2.47 -12.42 -3.38
N ALA A 154 -2.82 -13.68 -3.15
CA ALA A 154 -4.13 -14.21 -3.50
C ALA A 154 -5.18 -13.73 -2.50
N THR A 155 -6.27 -13.14 -2.97
CA THR A 155 -7.37 -12.66 -2.13
C THR A 155 -8.73 -13.06 -2.71
N PHE A 156 -9.75 -13.03 -1.86
CA PHE A 156 -11.14 -12.99 -2.27
C PHE A 156 -11.66 -11.56 -2.11
N GLU A 157 -12.70 -11.22 -2.87
CA GLU A 157 -13.46 -10.00 -2.60
C GLU A 157 -14.05 -10.05 -1.20
N HIS A 158 -13.88 -8.94 -0.47
CA HIS A 158 -14.47 -8.76 0.85
C HIS A 158 -15.63 -7.77 0.74
N ARG A 159 -16.77 -8.08 1.34
CA ARG A 159 -17.92 -7.17 1.43
C ARG A 159 -18.30 -6.94 2.88
N ARG A 160 -18.28 -5.68 3.32
CA ARG A 160 -18.88 -5.28 4.60
C ARG A 160 -20.23 -4.62 4.34
N TYR A 161 -21.29 -5.35 4.63
CA TYR A 161 -22.65 -4.84 4.50
C TYR A 161 -22.93 -3.82 5.61
N THR A 162 -23.47 -2.66 5.20
CA THR A 162 -23.66 -1.52 6.11
C THR A 162 -25.02 -1.51 6.80
N GLY A 163 -25.94 -2.38 6.37
CA GLY A 163 -27.34 -2.36 6.80
C GLY A 163 -28.18 -1.26 6.14
N ARG A 164 -27.59 -0.45 5.27
CA ARG A 164 -28.29 0.52 4.42
C ARG A 164 -28.59 -0.08 3.06
N GLU A 165 -29.53 0.52 2.35
CA GLU A 165 -29.83 0.21 0.95
C GLU A 165 -29.35 1.35 0.05
N ASN A 166 -29.00 0.99 -1.18
CA ASN A 166 -28.81 1.91 -2.27
C ASN A 166 -30.18 2.39 -2.80
N TRP A 167 -30.16 3.41 -3.65
CA TRP A 167 -31.39 3.98 -4.22
C TRP A 167 -32.20 2.99 -5.07
N ASP A 168 -31.55 1.95 -5.61
CA ASP A 168 -32.16 0.88 -6.41
C ASP A 168 -32.66 -0.30 -5.56
N GLY A 169 -32.63 -0.18 -4.23
CA GLY A 169 -33.02 -1.23 -3.28
C GLY A 169 -31.98 -2.32 -3.07
N SER A 170 -30.82 -2.26 -3.75
CA SER A 170 -29.73 -3.21 -3.47
C SER A 170 -29.05 -2.89 -2.13
N ALA A 171 -28.55 -3.90 -1.44
CA ALA A 171 -27.85 -3.67 -0.17
C ALA A 171 -26.54 -2.89 -0.37
N HIS A 172 -26.35 -1.83 0.42
CA HIS A 172 -25.11 -1.05 0.39
C HIS A 172 -24.02 -1.77 1.20
N PHE A 173 -22.89 -2.02 0.55
CA PHE A 173 -21.69 -2.60 1.17
C PHE A 173 -20.43 -1.83 0.79
N LEU A 174 -19.43 -1.89 1.67
CA LEU A 174 -18.06 -1.49 1.34
C LEU A 174 -17.35 -2.68 0.72
N LYS A 175 -16.69 -2.47 -0.43
CA LYS A 175 -15.91 -3.48 -1.13
C LYS A 175 -14.43 -3.42 -0.72
N GLY A 176 -13.83 -4.56 -0.42
CA GLY A 176 -12.43 -4.69 -0.05
C GLY A 176 -11.83 -5.98 -0.60
N THR A 177 -10.71 -6.40 -0.01
CA THR A 177 -10.07 -7.69 -0.28
C THR A 177 -9.76 -8.39 1.02
N ALA A 178 -9.92 -9.71 1.08
CA ALA A 178 -9.51 -10.47 2.26
C ALA A 178 -8.80 -11.77 1.90
N PHE A 179 -7.93 -12.21 2.80
CA PHE A 179 -7.15 -13.42 2.64
C PHE A 179 -6.87 -14.10 3.98
N ILE A 180 -6.53 -15.39 3.93
CA ILE A 180 -6.17 -16.18 5.10
C ILE A 180 -4.66 -16.46 5.02
N PRO A 181 -3.84 -15.90 5.93
CA PRO A 181 -2.45 -16.30 6.05
C PRO A 181 -2.31 -17.79 6.35
N ASP A 182 -1.21 -18.42 5.95
CA ASP A 182 -0.98 -19.86 6.20
C ASP A 182 -0.89 -20.19 7.71
N ASN A 183 -0.65 -19.19 8.57
CA ASN A 183 -0.68 -19.31 10.02
C ASN A 183 -2.05 -18.99 10.66
N GLY A 184 -3.11 -18.84 9.84
CA GLY A 184 -4.48 -18.61 10.28
C GLY A 184 -4.88 -17.14 10.42
N GLY A 185 -6.15 -16.94 10.78
CA GLY A 185 -6.80 -15.62 10.83
C GLY A 185 -7.28 -15.14 9.46
N ILE A 186 -8.10 -14.08 9.45
CA ILE A 186 -8.52 -13.41 8.21
C ILE A 186 -7.96 -12.00 8.25
N VAL A 187 -7.19 -11.63 7.22
CA VAL A 187 -6.76 -10.26 6.99
C VAL A 187 -7.72 -9.62 6.00
N LYS A 188 -8.29 -8.47 6.37
CA LYS A 188 -9.23 -7.68 5.56
C LYS A 188 -8.60 -6.33 5.25
N ASN A 189 -8.59 -5.95 3.98
CA ASN A 189 -7.97 -4.72 3.48
C ASN A 189 -8.96 -3.91 2.64
N TRP A 190 -8.75 -2.59 2.61
CA TRP A 190 -9.60 -1.61 1.94
C TRP A 190 -8.79 -0.81 0.89
N PRO A 191 -8.19 -1.49 -0.12
CA PRO A 191 -7.20 -0.88 -1.01
C PRO A 191 -7.78 0.23 -1.90
N ASP A 192 -9.07 0.11 -2.28
CA ASP A 192 -9.76 1.12 -3.09
C ASP A 192 -10.01 2.38 -2.26
N GLN A 193 -10.53 2.23 -1.04
CA GLN A 193 -10.77 3.33 -0.10
C GLN A 193 -9.47 4.02 0.30
N HIS A 194 -8.40 3.27 0.58
CA HIS A 194 -7.07 3.82 0.88
C HIS A 194 -6.58 4.71 -0.27
N PHE A 195 -6.69 4.22 -1.51
CA PHE A 195 -6.29 4.98 -2.69
C PHE A 195 -7.14 6.24 -2.88
N ASP A 196 -8.46 6.12 -2.80
CA ASP A 196 -9.39 7.23 -3.02
C ASP A 196 -9.24 8.32 -1.95
N ASN A 197 -9.14 7.93 -0.68
CA ASN A 197 -8.91 8.85 0.43
C ASN A 197 -7.54 9.55 0.30
N GLY A 198 -6.51 8.81 -0.08
CA GLY A 198 -5.17 9.37 -0.30
C GLY A 198 -5.12 10.30 -1.52
N LYS A 199 -5.84 9.98 -2.60
CA LYS A 199 -5.99 10.84 -3.79
C LYS A 199 -6.73 12.13 -3.43
N LYS A 200 -7.88 12.03 -2.77
CA LYS A 200 -8.66 13.19 -2.33
C LYS A 200 -7.82 14.10 -1.43
N LYS A 201 -7.15 13.55 -0.42
CA LYS A 201 -6.27 14.36 0.45
C LYS A 201 -5.13 15.02 -0.33
N HIS A 202 -4.57 14.35 -1.32
CA HIS A 202 -3.55 14.93 -2.19
C HIS A 202 -4.06 16.14 -2.97
N GLU A 203 -5.25 16.04 -3.55
CA GLU A 203 -5.91 17.15 -4.27
C GLU A 203 -6.26 18.29 -3.32
N ASP A 204 -6.88 17.99 -2.17
CA ASP A 204 -7.30 18.96 -1.16
C ASP A 204 -6.11 19.69 -0.48
N THR A 205 -4.87 19.20 -0.64
CA THR A 205 -3.65 19.78 -0.05
C THR A 205 -2.72 20.39 -1.09
N GLY A 206 -3.21 20.75 -2.27
CA GLY A 206 -2.39 21.35 -3.32
C GLY A 206 -1.22 20.43 -3.74
N GLU A 207 -1.48 19.13 -3.79
CA GLU A 207 -0.53 18.07 -4.10
C GLU A 207 0.62 17.89 -3.09
N ARG A 208 0.49 18.42 -1.87
CA ARG A 208 1.55 18.32 -0.84
C ARG A 208 1.52 17.01 -0.05
N TYR A 209 0.36 16.40 0.18
CA TYR A 209 0.24 15.17 0.97
C TYR A 209 1.23 14.06 0.56
N ARG A 210 1.16 13.58 -0.70
CA ARG A 210 2.05 12.51 -1.18
C ARG A 210 3.54 12.91 -1.20
N LYS A 211 3.84 14.21 -1.36
CA LYS A 211 5.22 14.73 -1.28
C LYS A 211 5.78 14.55 0.13
N VAL A 212 5.01 14.94 1.15
CA VAL A 212 5.42 14.78 2.56
C VAL A 212 5.49 13.31 2.96
N VAL A 213 4.57 12.46 2.50
CA VAL A 213 4.66 11.01 2.71
C VAL A 213 6.01 10.46 2.23
N ARG A 214 6.42 10.79 0.99
CA ARG A 214 7.70 10.30 0.44
C ARG A 214 8.90 10.83 1.22
N ILE A 215 8.86 12.10 1.62
CA ILE A 215 9.88 12.70 2.50
C ILE A 215 9.99 11.94 3.82
N MET A 216 8.87 11.69 4.50
CA MET A 216 8.83 10.97 5.79
C MET A 216 9.34 9.53 5.65
N LYS A 217 9.00 8.83 4.55
CA LYS A 217 9.52 7.49 4.26
C LYS A 217 11.03 7.51 4.04
N LEU A 218 11.55 8.44 3.25
CA LEU A 218 13.00 8.55 3.01
C LEU A 218 13.76 8.95 4.28
N MET A 219 13.19 9.83 5.12
CA MET A 219 13.74 10.13 6.44
C MET A 219 13.83 8.87 7.31
N ARG A 220 12.75 8.08 7.36
CA ARG A 220 12.74 6.80 8.07
C ARG A 220 13.79 5.84 7.51
N ASN A 221 13.97 5.76 6.19
CA ASN A 221 14.97 4.88 5.57
C ASN A 221 16.41 5.33 5.92
N GLU A 222 16.72 6.63 5.89
CA GLU A 222 18.03 7.14 6.35
C GLU A 222 18.26 6.82 7.84
N MET A 223 17.23 6.91 8.69
CA MET A 223 17.32 6.52 10.10
C MET A 223 17.56 5.02 10.27
N GLN A 224 16.94 4.17 9.44
CA GLN A 224 17.18 2.72 9.43
C GLN A 224 18.60 2.37 8.97
N GLU A 225 19.10 3.02 7.91
CA GLU A 225 20.48 2.89 7.46
C GLU A 225 21.49 3.30 8.54
N ALA A 226 21.18 4.38 9.27
CA ALA A 226 21.93 4.84 10.43
C ALA A 226 21.73 3.97 11.69
N LYS A 227 20.93 2.91 11.62
CA LYS A 227 20.61 1.97 12.71
C LYS A 227 20.00 2.64 13.95
N VAL A 228 19.18 3.67 13.75
CA VAL A 228 18.39 4.29 14.82
C VAL A 228 17.33 3.27 15.28
N PRO A 229 17.36 2.80 16.55
CA PRO A 229 16.50 1.71 17.01
C PRO A 229 15.00 1.93 16.78
N GLU A 230 14.52 3.14 17.04
CA GLU A 230 13.12 3.52 16.94
C GLU A 230 12.58 3.45 15.51
N ALA A 231 13.44 3.58 14.50
CA ALA A 231 13.03 3.54 13.10
C ALA A 231 12.94 2.12 12.52
N MET A 232 13.56 1.12 13.17
CA MET A 232 13.75 -0.21 12.58
C MET A 232 12.44 -0.95 12.28
N ASN A 233 11.40 -0.73 13.08
CA ASN A 233 10.14 -1.45 12.98
C ASN A 233 8.97 -0.57 12.51
N ILE A 234 9.24 0.57 11.88
CA ILE A 234 8.19 1.48 11.36
C ILE A 234 7.82 1.08 9.93
N PRO A 235 6.61 0.53 9.68
CA PRO A 235 6.20 0.15 8.33
C PRO A 235 5.86 1.37 7.46
N SER A 236 6.07 1.27 6.15
CA SER A 236 5.72 2.32 5.18
C SER A 236 4.24 2.72 5.26
N PHE A 237 3.35 1.76 5.48
CA PHE A 237 1.91 1.99 5.62
C PHE A 237 1.57 2.83 6.86
N LEU A 238 2.25 2.59 7.99
CA LEU A 238 2.05 3.40 9.19
C LEU A 238 2.44 4.85 8.95
N VAL A 239 3.56 5.10 8.25
CA VAL A 239 3.96 6.46 7.87
C VAL A 239 2.87 7.14 7.03
N GLU A 240 2.27 6.43 6.07
CA GLU A 240 1.16 6.97 5.28
C GLU A 240 -0.04 7.36 6.15
N CYS A 241 -0.48 6.47 7.05
CA CYS A 241 -1.60 6.74 7.96
C CYS A 241 -1.33 7.95 8.88
N LEU A 242 -0.12 8.06 9.44
CA LEU A 242 0.25 9.18 10.32
C LEU A 242 0.17 10.52 9.57
N VAL A 243 0.72 10.59 8.36
CA VAL A 243 0.65 11.80 7.53
C VAL A 243 -0.78 12.07 7.07
N TRP A 244 -1.57 11.04 6.77
CA TRP A 244 -2.96 11.19 6.34
C TRP A 244 -3.85 11.82 7.43
N ASN A 245 -3.62 11.47 8.70
CA ASN A 245 -4.36 12.02 9.83
C ASN A 245 -3.98 13.48 10.18
N THR A 246 -2.93 14.04 9.59
CA THR A 246 -2.62 15.47 9.75
C THR A 246 -3.68 16.33 9.04
N PRO A 247 -4.27 17.35 9.67
CA PRO A 247 -5.27 18.22 9.02
C PRO A 247 -4.76 18.89 7.73
N ASN A 248 -5.66 19.12 6.76
CA ASN A 248 -5.29 19.66 5.45
C ASN A 248 -4.66 21.07 5.54
N ASP A 249 -5.06 21.87 6.52
CA ASP A 249 -4.54 23.22 6.79
C ASP A 249 -3.07 23.24 7.26
N LYS A 250 -2.43 22.08 7.41
CA LYS A 250 -1.01 21.96 7.74
C LYS A 250 -0.12 21.78 6.52
N PHE A 251 -0.72 21.66 5.33
CA PHE A 251 -0.04 21.44 4.06
C PHE A 251 -0.23 22.64 3.13
N GLY A 252 0.80 22.96 2.35
CA GLY A 252 0.70 23.89 1.22
C GLY A 252 0.29 25.30 1.64
N LEU A 253 0.64 25.70 2.87
CA LEU A 253 0.35 27.03 3.40
C LEU A 253 1.00 28.10 2.53
N ASP A 254 0.29 29.20 2.30
CA ASP A 254 0.83 30.36 1.59
C ASP A 254 1.49 31.34 2.56
N GLY A 255 2.65 31.85 2.16
CA GLY A 255 3.32 33.00 2.76
C GLY A 255 3.19 34.24 1.89
N TRP A 256 3.77 35.34 2.35
CA TRP A 256 3.73 36.63 1.64
C TRP A 256 4.30 36.58 0.21
N LEU A 257 5.24 35.66 -0.07
CA LEU A 257 5.89 35.47 -1.37
C LEU A 257 5.37 34.25 -2.16
N GLY A 258 4.24 33.67 -1.77
CA GLY A 258 3.67 32.45 -2.35
C GLY A 258 3.79 31.24 -1.43
N SER A 259 3.58 30.04 -1.96
CA SER A 259 3.52 28.82 -1.17
C SER A 259 4.80 28.53 -0.39
N LEU A 260 4.64 28.17 0.88
CA LEU A 260 5.73 27.86 1.78
C LEU A 260 6.52 26.60 1.34
N PRO A 261 7.80 26.51 1.75
CA PRO A 261 8.67 25.39 1.40
C PRO A 261 8.20 24.07 2.02
N LEU A 262 8.61 22.95 1.42
CA LEU A 262 8.33 21.59 1.91
C LEU A 262 8.83 21.36 3.34
N TYR A 263 9.89 22.06 3.75
CA TYR A 263 10.32 22.06 5.15
C TYR A 263 9.21 22.45 6.13
N THR A 264 8.38 23.45 5.78
CA THR A 264 7.27 23.91 6.62
C THR A 264 6.19 22.83 6.71
N ASP A 265 5.82 22.24 5.57
CA ASP A 265 4.85 21.13 5.52
C ASP A 265 5.31 19.96 6.41
N LEU A 266 6.58 19.56 6.26
CA LEU A 266 7.20 18.49 7.03
C LEU A 266 7.17 18.79 8.54
N LYS A 267 7.59 19.99 8.94
CA LYS A 267 7.59 20.41 10.35
C LYS A 267 6.17 20.36 10.93
N ASN A 268 5.19 20.90 10.22
CA ASN A 268 3.80 20.92 10.68
C ASN A 268 3.25 19.50 10.83
N VAL A 269 3.54 18.61 9.88
CA VAL A 269 3.11 17.21 9.91
C VAL A 269 3.75 16.46 11.07
N ILE A 270 5.05 16.63 11.33
CA ILE A 270 5.72 16.02 12.47
C ILE A 270 5.12 16.50 13.80
N VAL A 271 4.91 17.81 13.94
CA VAL A 271 4.30 18.39 15.16
C VAL A 271 2.87 17.92 15.35
N SER A 272 2.07 17.88 14.28
CA SER A 272 0.68 17.39 14.32
C SER A 272 0.63 15.92 14.70
N THR A 273 1.49 15.10 14.10
CA THR A 273 1.59 13.67 14.39
C THR A 273 1.97 13.45 15.84
N TYR A 274 3.08 14.07 16.28
CA TYR A 274 3.56 13.96 17.65
C TYR A 274 2.50 14.34 18.69
N ASN A 275 1.78 15.45 18.47
CA ASN A 275 0.74 15.88 19.40
C ASN A 275 -0.49 14.95 19.39
N GLY A 276 -0.88 14.46 18.21
CA GLY A 276 -2.01 13.54 18.07
C GLY A 276 -1.76 12.15 18.67
N THR A 277 -0.50 11.72 18.72
CA THR A 277 -0.10 10.40 19.22
C THR A 277 0.45 10.40 20.65
N LYS A 278 0.24 11.48 21.43
CA LYS A 278 0.69 11.52 22.85
C LYS A 278 -0.07 10.54 23.75
N THR A 279 -1.28 10.16 23.34
CA THR A 279 -2.15 9.25 24.08
C THR A 279 -2.91 8.38 23.09
N ASP A 280 -3.19 7.14 23.44
CA ASP A 280 -3.98 6.23 22.60
C ASP A 280 -5.36 6.80 22.25
N ALA A 281 -5.98 7.54 23.18
CA ALA A 281 -7.26 8.20 22.96
C ALA A 281 -7.21 9.24 21.82
N GLY A 282 -6.09 9.97 21.68
CA GLY A 282 -5.90 11.00 20.66
C GLY A 282 -5.78 10.45 19.23
N CYS A 283 -5.37 9.18 19.10
CA CYS A 283 -5.19 8.51 17.81
C CYS A 283 -6.06 7.25 17.66
N LYS A 284 -7.06 7.04 18.52
CA LYS A 284 -7.87 5.81 18.53
C LYS A 284 -8.62 5.55 17.22
N GLU A 285 -9.06 6.63 16.56
CA GLU A 285 -9.80 6.59 15.30
C GLU A 285 -8.90 6.81 14.08
N TRP A 286 -7.57 6.84 14.28
CA TRP A 286 -6.64 6.99 13.16
C TRP A 286 -6.53 5.66 12.41
N GLY A 287 -6.88 5.69 11.13
CA GLY A 287 -6.83 4.55 10.22
C GLY A 287 -6.80 5.02 8.78
#